data_AF-E3CV41-F1
#
_entry.id   AF-E3CV41-F1
#
_cell.length_a   1.000
_cell.length_b   1.000
_cell.length_c   1.000
_cell.angle_alpha   90.00
_cell.angle_beta   90.00
_cell.angle_gamma   90.00
#
_symmetry.space_group_name_H-M   'P 1'
#
loop_
_entity.id
_entity.type
_entity.pdbx_description
1 polymer ?
#
loop_
_entity_poly.entity_id
_entity_poly.type
_entity_poly.pdbx_seq_one_letter_code
_entity_poly.pdbx_strand_id
1 'polypeptide(L)' 'MHVYRCAECGHRFESEDHASRCPECRCKVLIHEAGERRRGKGCSCGGSCGGCGGCSH' A
#
# COMPACT_ATOMS: atom_id res chain seq x y z
N MET A 1 -5.28 -9.77 -6.31
CA MET A 1 -6.22 -8.74 -6.80
C MET A 1 -6.49 -7.74 -5.70
N HIS A 2 -6.34 -6.44 -5.99
CA HIS A 2 -6.50 -5.32 -5.09
C HIS A 2 -7.68 -4.45 -5.53
N VAL A 3 -8.52 -4.03 -4.59
CA VAL A 3 -9.66 -3.15 -4.82
C VAL A 3 -9.32 -1.77 -4.29
N TYR A 4 -9.37 -0.77 -5.17
CA TYR A 4 -9.13 0.63 -4.84
C TYR A 4 -10.41 1.45 -5.06
N ARG A 5 -10.63 2.41 -4.19
CA ARG A 5 -11.67 3.43 -4.31
C ARG A 5 -11.04 4.80 -4.39
N CYS A 6 -11.37 5.58 -5.40
CA CYS A 6 -10.92 6.97 -5.47
C CYS A 6 -11.64 7.82 -4.40
N ALA A 7 -10.87 8.61 -3.64
CA ALA A 7 -11.45 9.51 -2.63
C ALA A 7 -12.18 10.72 -3.25
N GLU A 8 -11.78 11.12 -4.46
CA GLU A 8 -12.31 12.32 -5.13
C GLU A 8 -13.61 12.03 -5.89
N CYS A 9 -13.60 11.05 -6.80
CA CYS A 9 -14.78 10.72 -7.63
C CYS A 9 -15.58 9.51 -7.11
N GLY A 10 -15.07 8.80 -6.09
CA GLY A 10 -15.73 7.62 -5.55
C GLY A 10 -15.65 6.35 -6.41
N HIS A 11 -15.02 6.41 -7.59
CA HIS A 11 -14.92 5.27 -8.50
C HIS A 11 -14.13 4.11 -7.88
N ARG A 12 -14.72 2.91 -7.91
CA ARG A 12 -14.12 1.66 -7.43
C ARG A 12 -13.60 0.85 -8.60
N PHE A 13 -12.36 0.40 -8.52
CA PHE A 13 -11.74 -0.42 -9.56
C PHE A 13 -10.79 -1.45 -8.96
N GLU A 14 -10.59 -2.52 -9.71
CA GLU A 14 -9.70 -3.62 -9.34
C GLU A 14 -8.37 -3.49 -10.08
N SER A 15 -7.27 -3.83 -9.42
CA SER A 15 -5.94 -3.81 -9.99
C SER A 15 -5.14 -5.02 -9.50
N GLU A 16 -4.36 -5.63 -10.39
CA GLU A 16 -3.49 -6.75 -10.02
C GLU A 16 -2.31 -6.29 -9.15
N ASP A 17 -1.86 -5.06 -9.36
CA ASP A 17 -0.74 -4.42 -8.69
C ASP A 17 -1.15 -3.16 -7.92
N HIS A 18 -0.16 -2.45 -7.37
CA HIS A 18 -0.38 -1.17 -6.72
C HIS A 18 -0.80 -0.09 -7.73
N ALA A 19 -2.05 0.38 -7.62
CA ALA A 19 -2.55 1.49 -8.40
C ALA A 19 -2.08 2.83 -7.80
N SER A 20 -1.56 3.71 -8.64
CA SER A 20 -1.10 5.05 -8.24
C SER A 20 -2.05 6.18 -8.63
N ARG A 21 -3.00 5.91 -9.53
CA ARG A 21 -3.97 6.90 -10.04
C ARG A 21 -5.31 6.27 -10.34
N CYS A 22 -6.38 7.06 -10.19
CA CYS A 22 -7.73 6.67 -10.60
C CYS A 22 -7.83 6.66 -12.15
N PRO A 23 -8.48 5.66 -12.77
CA PRO A 23 -8.69 5.62 -14.22
C PRO A 23 -9.62 6.73 -14.73
N GLU A 24 -10.58 7.17 -13.92
CA GLU A 24 -11.57 8.19 -14.31
C GLU A 24 -11.02 9.61 -14.20
N CYS A 25 -10.65 10.04 -12.98
CA CYS A 25 -10.26 11.42 -12.71
C CYS A 25 -8.75 11.65 -12.65
N ARG A 26 -7.93 10.58 -12.75
CA ARG A 26 -6.45 10.61 -12.65
C ARG A 26 -5.90 11.12 -11.31
N CYS A 27 -6.74 11.30 -10.29
CA CYS A 27 -6.33 11.67 -8.95
C CYS A 27 -5.45 10.60 -8.30
N LYS A 28 -4.53 11.04 -7.43
CA LYS A 28 -3.55 10.19 -6.74
C LYS A 28 -4.04 9.67 -5.38
N VAL A 29 -5.20 10.15 -4.92
CA VAL A 29 -5.78 9.77 -3.62
C VAL A 29 -6.67 8.55 -3.81
N LEU A 30 -6.13 7.38 -3.48
CA LEU A 30 -6.78 6.08 -3.60
C LEU A 30 -6.85 5.40 -2.22
N ILE A 31 -8.03 4.91 -1.88
CA ILE A 31 -8.30 4.14 -0.67
C ILE A 31 -8.26 2.66 -1.06
N HIS A 32 -7.36 1.89 -0.44
CA HIS A 32 -7.30 0.45 -0.65
C HIS A 32 -8.33 -0.24 0.26
N GLU A 33 -9.33 -0.88 -0.34
CA GLU A 33 -10.45 -1.48 0.38
C GLU A 33 -10.28 -2.99 0.60
N ALA A 34 -9.73 -3.71 -0.36
CA ALA A 34 -9.57 -5.16 -0.28
C ALA A 34 -8.40 -5.64 -1.14
N GLY A 35 -7.89 -6.83 -0.86
CA GLY A 35 -6.77 -7.44 -1.57
C GLY A 35 -5.66 -7.82 -0.61
N GLU A 36 -5.19 -9.05 -0.74
CA GLU A 36 -4.04 -9.53 0.02
C GLU A 36 -2.82 -8.66 -0.31
N ARG A 37 -2.37 -7.82 0.63
CA ARG A 37 -0.98 -7.38 0.60
C ARG A 37 -0.20 -8.66 0.75
N ARG A 38 0.49 -9.11 -0.31
CA ARG A 38 1.41 -10.26 -0.27
C ARG A 38 2.23 -10.09 1.00
N ARG A 39 1.85 -10.85 2.02
CA ARG A 39 2.32 -10.66 3.37
C ARG A 39 3.77 -11.06 3.29
N GLY A 40 4.65 -10.06 3.17
CA GLY A 40 6.08 -10.24 3.22
C GLY A 40 6.34 -11.14 4.41
N LYS A 41 6.91 -12.30 4.10
CA LYS A 41 7.30 -13.35 5.01
C LYS A 41 7.92 -12.73 6.27
N GLY A 42 7.26 -12.92 7.41
CA GLY A 42 7.80 -12.71 8.75
C GLY A 42 8.03 -11.24 9.14
N CYS A 43 7.05 -10.64 9.81
CA CYS A 43 7.39 -9.94 11.05
C CYS A 43 7.24 -10.96 12.18
N SER A 44 8.17 -11.90 12.26
CA SER A 44 8.51 -12.53 13.53
C SER A 44 9.16 -11.42 14.35
N CYS A 45 8.39 -10.74 15.19
CA CYS A 45 8.93 -9.90 16.26
C CYS A 45 9.57 -10.81 17.34
N GLY A 46 10.56 -11.59 16.93
CA GLY A 46 11.35 -12.50 17.71
C GLY A 46 12.71 -12.64 17.03
N GLY A 47 13.65 -11.76 17.38
CA GLY A 47 15.03 -11.82 16.89
C GLY A 47 15.61 -10.46 16.50
N SER A 48 16.61 -10.02 17.26
CA SER A 48 17.39 -8.78 17.18
C SER A 48 17.74 -8.29 15.77
N CYS A 49 17.32 -7.07 15.41
CA CYS A 49 17.88 -6.30 14.30
C CYS A 49 19.05 -5.43 14.81
N GLY A 50 20.23 -6.04 14.87
CA GLY A 50 21.48 -5.31 15.02
C GLY A 50 21.85 -4.62 13.70
N GLY A 51 21.96 -3.28 13.74
CA GLY A 51 22.94 -2.51 12.96
C GLY A 51 22.51 -1.97 11.60
N CYS A 52 22.09 -0.70 11.56
CA CYS A 52 22.65 0.26 10.60
C CYS A 52 22.50 1.68 11.18
N GLY A 53 23.61 2.42 11.21
CA GLY A 53 23.84 3.51 12.17
C GLY A 53 23.39 4.92 11.77
N GLY A 54 23.37 5.76 12.80
CA GLY A 54 23.73 7.17 12.73
C GLY A 54 22.65 8.17 12.33
N CYS A 55 22.08 8.87 13.32
CA CYS A 55 21.91 10.32 13.27
C CYS A 55 21.64 10.89 14.68
N SER A 56 22.34 11.98 14.95
CA SER A 56 22.57 12.70 16.21
C SER A 56 21.43 13.65 16.60
N HIS A 57 21.06 13.65 17.89
CA HIS A 57 21.06 14.85 18.76
C HIS A 57 21.00 14.42 20.23
#